data_AF-A0AAN1VRF3-F1
#
_entry.id   AF-A0AAN1VRF3-F1
#
_cell.length_a   1.000
_cell.length_b   1.000
_cell.length_c   1.000
_cell.angle_alpha   90.00
_cell.angle_beta   90.00
_cell.angle_gamma   90.00
#
_symmetry.space_group_name_H-M   'P 1'
#
loop_
_entity.id
_entity.type
_entity.pdbx_description
1 polymer ?
#
loop_
_entity_poly.entity_id
_entity_poly.type
_entity_poly.pdbx_seq_one_letter_code
_entity_poly.pdbx_strand_id
1 'polypeptide(L)' 'MDKVKARKQGDVVTVTLSKKFNIVEGQEFYITQEKDGTISLIPKIGDYFADVGEEEFVDDDDELSQRFFTTGSELDE' A
#
# COMPACT_ATOMS: atom_id res chain seq x y z
N MET A 1 23.02 8.10 2.47
CA MET A 1 22.85 6.64 2.28
C MET A 1 23.58 5.93 3.39
N ASP A 2 22.90 5.01 4.08
CA ASP A 2 23.57 4.14 5.05
C ASP A 2 24.19 2.95 4.33
N LYS A 3 25.30 2.45 4.85
CA LYS A 3 25.87 1.17 4.42
C LYS A 3 25.48 0.10 5.43
N VAL A 4 24.89 -0.97 4.93
CA VAL A 4 24.56 -2.16 5.71
C VAL A 4 25.21 -3.37 5.07
N LYS A 5 25.53 -4.39 5.88
CA LYS A 5 26.14 -5.62 5.41
C LYS A 5 25.12 -6.75 5.47
N ALA A 6 24.95 -7.45 4.36
CA ALA A 6 24.18 -8.69 4.34
C ALA A 6 24.90 -9.78 5.16
N ARG A 7 24.15 -10.57 5.91
CA ARG A 7 24.67 -11.67 6.72
C ARG A 7 23.84 -12.93 6.54
N LYS A 8 24.47 -14.09 6.68
CA LYS A 8 23.79 -15.38 6.74
C LYS A 8 23.16 -15.56 8.13
N GLN A 9 21.89 -15.92 8.17
CA GLN A 9 21.17 -16.26 9.39
C GLN A 9 20.40 -17.55 9.14
N GLY A 10 20.90 -18.68 9.67
CA GLY A 10 20.39 -19.99 9.27
C GLY A 10 20.63 -20.24 7.78
N ASP A 11 19.57 -20.56 7.04
CA ASP A 11 19.62 -20.79 5.59
C ASP A 11 19.24 -19.55 4.76
N VAL A 12 19.01 -18.41 5.39
CA VAL A 12 18.61 -17.17 4.71
C VAL A 12 19.70 -16.09 4.76
N VAL A 13 19.62 -15.13 3.84
CA VAL A 13 20.44 -13.91 3.82
C VAL A 13 19.58 -12.75 4.32
N THR A 14 20.10 -11.99 5.28
CA THR A 14 19.36 -10.89 5.93
C THR A 14 20.18 -9.60 5.88
N VAL A 15 19.50 -8.48 5.66
CA VAL A 15 20.03 -7.12 5.82
C VAL A 15 19.37 -6.47 7.03
N THR A 16 20.16 -5.75 7.84
CA THR A 16 19.62 -5.04 9.01
C THR A 16 19.15 -3.65 8.58
N LEU A 17 17.89 -3.34 8.83
CA LEU A 17 17.31 -2.02 8.59
C LEU A 17 17.37 -1.19 9.88
N SER A 18 17.79 0.06 9.77
CA SER A 18 17.90 0.97 10.92
C SER A 18 16.52 1.39 11.43
N LYS A 19 16.38 1.55 12.76
CA LYS A 19 15.11 1.99 13.38
C LYS A 19 14.61 3.34 12.88
N LYS A 20 15.49 4.19 12.34
CA LYS A 20 15.12 5.50 11.78
C LYS A 20 14.16 5.42 10.58
N PHE A 21 14.00 4.23 10.00
CA PHE A 21 13.03 3.99 8.92
C PHE A 21 11.63 3.64 9.43
N ASN A 22 11.38 3.69 10.75
CA ASN A 22 10.09 3.44 11.39
C ASN A 22 9.47 2.07 11.03
N ILE A 23 10.33 1.08 10.75
CA ILE A 23 9.91 -0.29 10.47
C ILE A 23 9.67 -0.99 11.80
N VAL A 24 8.47 -1.53 11.98
CA VAL A 24 8.08 -2.29 13.18
C VAL A 24 8.36 -3.78 13.00
N GLU A 25 8.60 -4.47 14.11
CA GLU A 25 8.76 -5.93 14.10
C GLU A 25 7.46 -6.58 13.60
N GLY A 26 7.59 -7.58 12.71
CA GLY A 26 6.44 -8.26 12.10
C GLY A 26 5.84 -7.57 10.88
N GLN A 27 6.34 -6.39 10.47
CA GLN A 27 5.88 -5.71 9.26
C GLN A 27 6.23 -6.51 7.99
N GLU A 28 5.23 -6.75 7.14
CA GLU A 28 5.41 -7.43 5.86
C GLU A 28 5.74 -6.45 4.73
N PHE A 29 6.52 -6.92 3.75
CA PHE A 29 6.92 -6.13 2.59
C PHE A 29 6.78 -6.96 1.30
N TYR A 30 6.35 -6.31 0.23
CA TYR A 30 6.62 -6.78 -1.13
C TYR A 30 8.08 -6.48 -1.48
N ILE A 31 8.77 -7.45 -2.07
CA ILE A 31 10.15 -7.31 -2.53
C ILE A 31 10.21 -7.43 -4.04
N THR A 32 10.85 -6.47 -4.70
CA THR A 32 11.11 -6.50 -6.14
C THR A 32 12.57 -6.16 -6.43
N GLN A 33 13.10 -6.71 -7.52
CA GLN A 33 14.43 -6.39 -8.03
C GLN A 33 14.30 -5.71 -9.38
N GLU A 34 14.87 -4.52 -9.49
CA GLU A 34 14.92 -3.76 -10.73
C GLU A 34 16.10 -4.18 -11.62
N LYS A 35 16.10 -3.74 -12.88
CA LYS A 35 17.10 -4.13 -13.88
C LYS A 35 18.53 -3.67 -13.53
N ASP A 36 18.65 -2.59 -12.78
CA ASP A 36 19.92 -2.04 -12.30
C ASP A 36 20.45 -2.78 -11.04
N GLY A 37 19.69 -3.76 -10.54
CA GLY A 37 20.00 -4.50 -9.32
C GLY A 37 19.49 -3.85 -8.04
N THR A 38 18.77 -2.73 -8.12
CA THR A 38 18.11 -2.10 -6.98
C THR A 38 17.05 -3.04 -6.40
N ILE A 39 17.05 -3.20 -5.08
CA ILE A 39 16.04 -3.96 -4.34
C ILE A 39 15.08 -2.96 -3.70
N SER A 40 13.81 -3.03 -4.09
CA SER A 40 12.74 -2.21 -3.55
C SER A 40 11.93 -3.02 -2.53
N LEU A 41 11.73 -2.42 -1.35
CA LEU A 41 10.92 -2.97 -0.26
C LEU A 41 9.71 -2.07 -0.08
N ILE A 42 8.53 -2.58 -0.43
CA ILE A 42 7.28 -1.81 -0.38
C ILE A 42 6.47 -2.37 0.79
N PRO A 43 6.18 -1.58 1.84
CA PRO A 43 5.41 -2.07 2.97
C PRO A 43 4.04 -2.55 2.49
N LYS A 44 3.64 -3.73 2.94
CA LYS A 44 2.28 -4.20 2.75
C LYS A 44 1.42 -3.46 3.77
N ILE A 45 0.81 -2.37 3.33
CA ILE A 45 -0.09 -1.59 4.17
C ILE A 45 -1.37 -2.43 4.33
N GLY A 46 -1.84 -2.54 5.58
CA GLY A 46 -3.16 -3.09 5.86
C GLY A 46 -4.24 -2.27 5.18
N ASP A 47 -5.46 -2.80 5.08
CA ASP A 47 -6.57 -2.11 4.43
C ASP A 47 -6.65 -0.63 4.90
N TYR A 48 -6.43 0.30 3.96
CA TYR A 48 -6.43 1.74 4.23
C TYR A 48 -7.79 2.23 4.74
N PHE A 49 -8.84 1.43 4.52
CA PHE A 49 -10.20 1.70 4.94
C PHE A 49 -10.60 0.94 6.22
N ALA A 50 -9.67 0.27 6.91
CA ALA A 50 -10.00 -0.58 8.06
C ALA A 50 -10.59 0.19 9.25
N ASP A 51 -10.16 1.45 9.44
CA ASP A 51 -10.52 2.28 10.60
C ASP A 51 -11.28 3.55 10.21
N VAL A 52 -11.83 3.61 8.99
CA VAL A 52 -12.43 4.83 8.46
C VAL A 52 -13.88 4.94 8.92
N GLY A 53 -14.23 6.14 9.42
CA GLY A 53 -15.61 6.46 9.75
C GLY A 53 -16.49 6.54 8.51
N GLU A 54 -17.80 6.37 8.71
CA GLU A 54 -18.79 6.69 7.68
C GLU A 54 -18.56 8.15 7.23
N GLU A 55 -18.49 8.37 5.91
CA GLU A 55 -18.24 9.68 5.27
C GLU A 55 -16.80 10.24 5.34
N GLU A 56 -15.82 9.52 5.90
CA GLU A 56 -14.43 10.04 6.06
C GLU A 56 -13.68 10.27 4.72
N PHE A 57 -14.13 9.61 3.65
CA PHE A 57 -13.56 9.70 2.30
C PHE A 57 -14.54 10.27 1.28
N VAL A 58 -15.67 10.84 1.74
CA VAL A 58 -16.64 11.50 0.89
C VAL A 58 -16.22 12.97 0.74
N ASP A 59 -15.95 13.40 -0.48
CA ASP A 59 -15.69 14.81 -0.78
C ASP A 59 -16.88 15.47 -1.52
N ASP A 60 -16.78 16.79 -1.72
CA ASP A 60 -17.85 17.57 -2.36
C ASP A 60 -18.11 17.12 -3.81
N ASP A 61 -17.13 16.47 -4.48
CA ASP A 61 -17.29 15.94 -5.83
C ASP A 61 -18.06 14.59 -5.84
N ASP A 62 -18.07 13.85 -4.72
CA ASP A 62 -18.86 12.62 -4.55
C ASP A 62 -20.37 12.87 -4.45
N GLU A 63 -20.81 14.09 -4.13
CA GLU A 63 -22.24 14.43 -4.03
C GLU A 63 -23.02 14.13 -5.33
N LEU A 64 -22.37 14.37 -6.48
CA LEU A 64 -22.97 14.15 -7.80
C LEU A 64 -23.14 12.65 -8.11
N SER A 65 -22.21 11.83 -7.63
CA SER A 65 -22.22 10.38 -7.83
C SER A 65 -23.25 9.69 -6.94
N GLN A 66 -23.42 10.16 -5.69
CA GLN A 66 -24.36 9.60 -4.73
C GLN A 66 -25.83 9.88 -5.07
N ARG A 67 -26.11 10.91 -5.88
CA ARG A 67 -27.47 11.33 -6.25
C ARG A 67 -27.83 11.01 -7.70
N PHE A 68 -27.09 10.13 -8.36
CA PHE A 68 -27.41 9.71 -9.71
C PHE A 68 -28.47 8.61 -9.70
N PHE A 69 -29.72 8.97 -9.99
CA PHE A 69 -30.80 8.03 -10.24
C PHE A 69 -31.01 7.91 -11.75
N THR A 70 -30.74 6.73 -12.32
CA THR A 70 -31.19 6.43 -13.68
C THR A 70 -32.71 6.24 -13.66
N THR A 71 -33.45 7.23 -14.12
CA THR A 71 -34.81 6.96 -14.61
C THR A 71 -34.65 6.11 -15.86
N GLY A 72 -34.98 4.83 -15.75
CA GLY A 72 -34.94 3.90 -16.87
C GLY A 72 -35.85 4.38 -17.99
N SER A 73 -35.28 5.03 -18.98
CA SER A 73 -35.81 5.00 -20.33
C SER A 73 -35.13 3.80 -20.96
N GLU A 74 -35.84 2.67 -21.07
CA GLU A 74 -35.49 1.70 -22.09
C GLU A 74 -35.34 2.48 -23.40
N LEU A 75 -34.19 2.34 -24.06
CA LEU A 75 -34.04 2.85 -25.41
C LEU A 75 -34.99 2.02 -26.26
N ASP A 76 -36.17 2.55 -26.59
CA ASP A 76 -36.91 2.05 -27.75
C ASP A 76 -36.00 2.24 -28.97
N GLU A 77 -35.74 1.11 -29.66
CA GLU A 77 -34.80 0.93 -30.77
C GLU A 77 -34.81 2.01 -31.86
#